data_AF-A0A2E6WNL3-F1
#
_entry.id   AF-A0A2E6WNL3-F1
#
_cell.length_a   1.000
_cell.length_b   1.000
_cell.length_c   1.000
_cell.angle_alpha   90.00
_cell.angle_beta   90.00
_cell.angle_gamma   90.00
#
_symmetry.space_group_name_H-M   'P 1'
#
loop_
_entity.id
_entity.type
_entity.pdbx_description
1 polymer ?
#
loop_
_entity_poly.entity_id
_entity_poly.type
_entity_poly.pdbx_seq_one_letter_code
_entity_poly.pdbx_strand_id
1 'polypeptide(L)'
;SLWSEGATPVNALQAQELVEVVDGWGLPLVVVGDFNSDPRDPRPLTAPNPGLQPDTTTECQAQVESPSHMTARAECSPYWTMVRAGFRDAGPDALDPMNATWGSSALLAGPDPDRLAQAPNNPYGYTDRLDYVFTSSGIEVVESSLVSATWPTPKGLWECTDAQQVENANLAATIMGVELPRAFCLPTDHVGVRATLKSGEPAVAPQADDRPPVLFWLVILGLIAALSGVISWWAIRRSSLER
;
A
#
# COMPACT_ATOMS: atom_id res chain seq x y z
N SER A 1 6.37 -13.43 15.92
CA SER A 1 6.11 -13.96 14.56
C SER A 1 4.65 -13.69 14.24
N LEU A 2 4.35 -12.87 13.24
CA LEU A 2 2.96 -12.55 12.86
C LEU A 2 2.29 -13.67 12.05
N TRP A 3 2.97 -14.79 11.82
CA TRP A 3 2.49 -15.91 11.01
C TRP A 3 2.92 -17.26 11.62
N SER A 4 2.04 -18.25 11.44
CA SER A 4 2.25 -19.67 11.75
C SER A 4 2.54 -20.43 10.46
N GLU A 5 3.23 -21.56 10.55
CA GLU A 5 3.44 -22.45 9.42
C GLU A 5 2.09 -22.84 8.79
N GLY A 6 1.97 -22.67 7.46
CA GLY A 6 0.71 -22.92 6.73
C GLY A 6 -0.36 -21.83 6.88
N ALA A 7 0.00 -20.60 7.27
CA ALA A 7 -0.92 -19.47 7.32
C ALA A 7 -0.59 -18.38 6.28
N THR A 8 -1.60 -17.60 5.91
CA THR A 8 -1.46 -16.33 5.20
C THR A 8 -0.91 -15.25 6.16
N PRO A 9 -0.01 -14.37 5.71
CA PRO A 9 0.48 -13.28 6.55
C PRO A 9 -0.66 -12.37 7.05
N VAL A 10 -0.71 -12.11 8.36
CA VAL A 10 -1.78 -11.29 8.99
C VAL A 10 -1.82 -9.87 8.42
N ASN A 11 -0.68 -9.28 8.11
CA ASN A 11 -0.62 -7.97 7.45
C ASN A 11 -1.24 -8.00 6.04
N ALA A 12 -1.11 -9.10 5.30
CA ALA A 12 -1.77 -9.26 4.00
C ALA A 12 -3.30 -9.25 4.15
N LEU A 13 -3.82 -9.90 5.20
CA LEU A 13 -5.24 -9.87 5.53
C LEU A 13 -5.69 -8.45 5.90
N GLN A 14 -4.92 -7.72 6.71
CA GLN A 14 -5.21 -6.33 7.07
C GLN A 14 -5.25 -5.41 5.85
N ALA A 15 -4.35 -5.59 4.88
CA ALA A 15 -4.35 -4.82 3.65
C ALA A 15 -5.58 -5.16 2.77
N GLN A 16 -5.99 -6.43 2.73
CA GLN A 16 -7.21 -6.85 2.02
C GLN A 16 -8.44 -6.22 2.66
N GLU A 17 -8.57 -6.30 3.99
CA GLU A 17 -9.66 -5.65 4.73
C GLU A 17 -9.68 -4.13 4.49
N LEU A 18 -8.52 -3.48 4.48
CA LEU A 18 -8.43 -2.05 4.17
C LEU A 18 -8.96 -1.76 2.76
N VAL A 19 -8.51 -2.52 1.75
CA VAL A 19 -8.95 -2.36 0.36
C VAL A 19 -10.46 -2.59 0.24
N GLU A 20 -10.99 -3.63 0.88
CA GLU A 20 -12.43 -3.92 0.88
C GLU A 20 -13.24 -2.80 1.53
N VAL A 21 -12.78 -2.26 2.65
CA VAL A 21 -13.46 -1.18 3.36
C VAL A 21 -13.52 0.09 2.53
N VAL A 22 -12.45 0.42 1.81
CA VAL A 22 -12.35 1.66 1.01
C VAL A 22 -12.87 1.52 -0.42
N ASP A 23 -13.22 0.30 -0.84
CA ASP A 23 -13.76 0.06 -2.17
C ASP A 23 -15.08 0.84 -2.36
N GLY A 24 -15.22 1.44 -3.54
CA GLY A 24 -16.40 2.24 -3.88
C GLY A 24 -16.55 3.59 -3.15
N TRP A 25 -15.61 4.02 -2.29
CA TRP A 25 -15.72 5.33 -1.62
C TRP A 25 -15.72 6.51 -2.60
N GLY A 26 -15.09 6.37 -3.76
CA GLY A 26 -15.04 7.41 -4.80
C GLY A 26 -14.27 8.68 -4.40
N LEU A 27 -13.58 8.65 -3.26
CA LEU A 27 -12.77 9.76 -2.74
C LEU A 27 -11.28 9.55 -3.04
N PRO A 28 -10.50 10.62 -3.28
CA PRO A 28 -9.05 10.54 -3.27
C PRO A 28 -8.54 10.13 -1.87
N LEU A 29 -7.68 9.11 -1.82
CA LEU A 29 -7.17 8.52 -0.58
C LEU A 29 -5.65 8.51 -0.57
N VAL A 30 -5.10 8.85 0.58
CA VAL A 30 -3.69 8.65 0.91
C VAL A 30 -3.64 7.68 2.08
N VAL A 31 -2.92 6.58 1.92
CA VAL A 31 -2.66 5.60 2.97
C VAL A 31 -1.16 5.61 3.25
N VAL A 32 -0.77 5.85 4.49
CA VAL A 32 0.64 5.96 4.89
C VAL A 32 0.90 5.03 6.05
N GLY A 33 2.04 4.34 6.02
CA GLY A 33 2.51 3.58 7.16
C GLY A 33 3.57 2.56 6.80
N ASP A 34 4.00 1.83 7.83
CA ASP A 34 4.78 0.60 7.70
C ASP A 34 3.82 -0.57 7.44
N PHE A 35 3.92 -1.18 6.27
CA PHE A 35 3.10 -2.31 5.86
C PHE A 35 3.73 -3.67 6.26
N ASN A 36 4.94 -3.68 6.83
CA ASN A 36 5.74 -4.87 7.08
C ASN A 36 5.75 -5.81 5.86
N SER A 37 5.93 -5.24 4.68
CA SER A 37 5.91 -5.98 3.42
C SER A 37 6.84 -5.35 2.42
N ASP A 38 7.87 -6.08 2.05
CA ASP A 38 8.69 -5.78 0.88
C ASP A 38 8.00 -6.29 -0.39
N PRO A 39 8.23 -5.68 -1.57
CA PRO A 39 7.68 -6.19 -2.83
C PRO A 39 8.18 -7.60 -3.20
N ARG A 40 9.29 -8.06 -2.61
CA ARG A 40 9.80 -9.42 -2.81
C ARG A 40 9.11 -10.46 -1.93
N ASP A 41 8.26 -10.04 -1.00
CA ASP A 41 7.61 -10.95 -0.07
C ASP A 41 6.35 -11.59 -0.71
N PRO A 42 6.01 -12.84 -0.33
CA PRO A 42 6.79 -13.73 0.54
C PRO A 42 8.09 -14.21 -0.10
N ARG A 43 9.17 -14.34 0.68
CA ARG A 43 10.48 -14.76 0.14
C ARG A 43 10.66 -16.28 0.12
N PRO A 44 11.45 -16.82 -0.83
CA PRO A 44 11.96 -18.19 -0.70
C PRO A 44 12.78 -18.33 0.59
N LEU A 45 12.69 -19.47 1.27
CA LEU A 45 13.48 -19.77 2.49
C LEU A 45 15.00 -19.70 2.29
N THR A 46 15.47 -19.76 1.05
CA THR A 46 16.88 -19.67 0.68
C THR A 46 17.35 -18.25 0.38
N ALA A 47 16.44 -17.27 0.34
CA ALA A 47 16.76 -15.88 0.08
C ALA A 47 17.12 -15.14 1.38
N PRO A 48 18.03 -14.15 1.35
CA PRO A 48 18.27 -13.29 2.49
C PRO A 48 16.98 -12.57 2.94
N ASN A 49 16.66 -12.71 4.22
CA ASN A 49 15.53 -12.03 4.86
C ASN A 49 15.93 -11.43 6.22
N PRO A 50 16.92 -10.52 6.24
CA PRO A 50 17.38 -9.85 7.46
C PRO A 50 16.28 -9.03 8.16
N GLY A 51 15.26 -8.59 7.41
CA GLY A 51 14.11 -7.92 7.98
C GLY A 51 13.08 -8.84 8.62
N LEU A 52 13.25 -10.16 8.52
CA LEU A 52 12.34 -11.17 9.06
C LEU A 52 10.89 -10.96 8.62
N GLN A 53 10.72 -10.46 7.39
CA GLN A 53 9.42 -10.30 6.75
C GLN A 53 8.85 -11.67 6.36
N PRO A 54 7.59 -11.79 5.90
CA PRO A 54 7.03 -13.11 5.59
C PRO A 54 7.89 -13.92 4.61
N ASP A 55 8.36 -15.08 5.03
CA ASP A 55 8.86 -16.11 4.12
C ASP A 55 7.71 -16.94 3.55
N THR A 56 8.00 -17.72 2.52
CA THR A 56 7.06 -18.64 1.88
C THR A 56 6.47 -19.62 2.89
N THR A 57 5.16 -19.84 2.79
CA THR A 57 4.41 -20.87 3.54
C THR A 57 3.71 -21.81 2.56
N THR A 58 3.03 -22.84 3.07
CA THR A 58 2.20 -23.73 2.24
C THR A 58 1.10 -22.96 1.51
N GLU A 59 0.43 -22.02 2.19
CA GLU A 59 -0.66 -21.20 1.64
C GLU A 59 -0.13 -20.04 0.79
N CYS A 60 0.99 -19.46 1.20
CA CYS A 60 1.60 -18.31 0.55
C CYS A 60 2.96 -18.66 -0.01
N GLN A 61 2.97 -19.14 -1.25
CA GLN A 61 4.19 -19.46 -1.98
C GLN A 61 5.06 -18.21 -2.20
N ALA A 62 6.36 -18.43 -2.37
CA ALA A 62 7.30 -17.37 -2.68
C ALA A 62 6.84 -16.52 -3.88
N GLN A 63 7.18 -15.24 -3.81
CA GLN A 63 6.90 -14.28 -4.87
C GLN A 63 7.55 -14.71 -6.18
N VAL A 64 6.94 -14.32 -7.31
CA VAL A 64 7.54 -14.54 -8.63
C VAL A 64 8.84 -13.71 -8.77
N GLU A 65 9.77 -14.15 -9.62
CA GLU A 65 11.10 -13.53 -9.76
C GLU A 65 11.06 -12.04 -10.15
N SER A 66 10.06 -11.63 -10.92
CA SER A 66 9.86 -10.23 -11.32
C SER A 66 8.39 -9.88 -11.14
N PRO A 67 7.98 -9.55 -9.91
CA PRO A 67 6.59 -9.28 -9.61
C PRO A 67 6.17 -7.95 -10.24
N SER A 68 4.93 -7.94 -10.71
CA SER A 68 4.27 -6.76 -11.27
C SER A 68 2.84 -6.72 -10.75
N HIS A 69 2.13 -5.61 -10.99
CA HIS A 69 0.72 -5.50 -10.60
C HIS A 69 -0.17 -6.65 -11.14
N MET A 70 0.24 -7.29 -12.25
CA MET A 70 -0.47 -8.43 -12.85
C MET A 70 0.01 -9.80 -12.35
N THR A 71 1.30 -9.94 -12.06
CA THR A 71 1.94 -11.25 -11.82
C THR A 71 2.23 -11.54 -10.36
N ALA A 72 2.25 -10.51 -9.51
CA ALA A 72 2.58 -10.66 -8.11
C ALA A 72 1.51 -11.47 -7.36
N ARG A 73 1.89 -12.14 -6.28
CA ARG A 73 0.96 -12.80 -5.35
C ARG A 73 0.40 -11.80 -4.35
N ALA A 74 -0.58 -11.00 -4.75
CA ALA A 74 -1.10 -9.91 -3.92
C ALA A 74 -1.78 -10.40 -2.64
N GLU A 75 -2.49 -11.52 -2.72
CA GLU A 75 -3.17 -12.17 -1.58
C GLU A 75 -2.25 -12.52 -0.41
N CYS A 76 -0.93 -12.51 -0.62
CA CYS A 76 0.10 -12.80 0.37
C CYS A 76 1.04 -11.63 0.66
N SER A 77 0.81 -10.45 0.07
CA SER A 77 1.67 -9.28 0.20
C SER A 77 0.83 -8.01 0.31
N PRO A 78 0.89 -7.29 1.45
CA PRO A 78 0.27 -5.98 1.60
C PRO A 78 0.62 -5.00 0.48
N TYR A 79 1.91 -4.91 0.10
CA TYR A 79 2.36 -4.02 -0.98
C TYR A 79 1.61 -4.32 -2.28
N TRP A 80 1.61 -5.59 -2.69
CA TRP A 80 0.94 -5.98 -3.93
C TRP A 80 -0.58 -5.96 -3.83
N THR A 81 -1.16 -6.14 -2.64
CA THR A 81 -2.60 -5.94 -2.38
C THR A 81 -3.00 -4.51 -2.73
N MET A 82 -2.28 -3.53 -2.18
CA MET A 82 -2.54 -2.11 -2.45
C MET A 82 -2.35 -1.78 -3.94
N VAL A 83 -1.26 -2.24 -4.55
CA VAL A 83 -0.99 -2.02 -5.98
C VAL A 83 -2.06 -2.64 -6.87
N ARG A 84 -2.52 -3.86 -6.57
CA ARG A 84 -3.60 -4.55 -7.32
C ARG A 84 -4.94 -3.84 -7.17
N ALA A 85 -5.19 -3.22 -6.02
CA ALA A 85 -6.38 -2.41 -5.77
C ALA A 85 -6.34 -1.03 -6.47
N GLY A 86 -5.29 -0.72 -7.22
CA GLY A 86 -5.17 0.52 -7.98
C GLY A 86 -4.52 1.68 -7.20
N PHE A 87 -3.99 1.41 -6.01
CA PHE A 87 -3.14 2.39 -5.33
C PHE A 87 -1.76 2.44 -5.97
N ARG A 88 -1.15 3.62 -5.96
CA ARG A 88 0.22 3.86 -6.42
C ARG A 88 1.10 4.23 -5.24
N ASP A 89 2.26 3.58 -5.09
CA ASP A 89 3.30 4.06 -4.18
C ASP A 89 3.82 5.41 -4.70
N ALA A 90 3.77 6.43 -3.84
CA ALA A 90 4.26 7.76 -4.13
C ALA A 90 5.76 7.88 -3.88
N GLY A 91 6.37 6.95 -3.16
CA GLY A 91 7.80 6.92 -2.89
C GLY A 91 8.67 6.67 -4.13
N PRO A 92 10.01 6.77 -3.98
CA PRO A 92 10.95 6.19 -4.93
C PRO A 92 10.68 4.69 -5.16
N ASP A 93 11.08 4.16 -6.32
CA ASP A 93 10.77 2.79 -6.74
C ASP A 93 11.18 1.76 -5.66
N ALA A 94 10.17 1.10 -5.07
CA ALA A 94 10.31 0.10 -4.03
C ALA A 94 11.04 -1.18 -4.48
N LEU A 95 11.13 -1.43 -5.79
CA LEU A 95 11.86 -2.57 -6.36
C LEU A 95 13.37 -2.30 -6.52
N ASP A 96 13.78 -1.03 -6.46
CA ASP A 96 15.19 -0.65 -6.48
C ASP A 96 15.81 -0.82 -5.08
N PRO A 97 16.84 -1.68 -4.90
CA PRO A 97 17.51 -1.87 -3.61
C PRO A 97 18.09 -0.59 -3.01
N MET A 98 18.40 0.44 -3.81
CA MET A 98 18.84 1.74 -3.30
C MET A 98 17.74 2.46 -2.50
N ASN A 99 16.48 2.09 -2.70
CA ASN A 99 15.32 2.69 -2.04
C ASN A 99 14.79 1.89 -0.84
N ALA A 100 15.52 0.84 -0.42
CA ALA A 100 15.20 0.08 0.78
C ALA A 100 15.16 1.01 2.02
N THR A 101 14.27 0.70 2.95
CA THR A 101 14.02 1.52 4.14
C THR A 101 14.35 0.89 5.47
N TRP A 102 14.32 -0.42 5.57
CA TRP A 102 14.53 -1.13 6.82
C TRP A 102 15.96 -1.57 6.95
N GLY A 103 16.60 -1.38 8.10
CA GLY A 103 18.01 -1.73 8.28
C GLY A 103 18.73 -0.97 9.36
N SER A 104 18.11 0.06 9.96
CA SER A 104 18.63 0.63 11.19
C SER A 104 18.39 -0.30 12.37
N SER A 105 19.30 -0.24 13.34
CA SER A 105 19.16 -0.97 14.59
C SER A 105 17.98 -0.40 15.38
N ALA A 106 17.26 -1.25 16.12
CA ALA A 106 16.21 -0.82 17.06
C ALA A 106 16.77 0.10 18.16
N LEU A 107 18.09 0.13 18.34
CA LEU A 107 18.80 1.07 19.21
C LEU A 107 18.82 2.51 18.65
N LEU A 108 18.34 2.72 17.43
CA LEU A 108 18.38 3.98 16.68
C LEU A 108 19.81 4.45 16.37
N ALA A 109 20.83 3.62 16.58
CA ALA A 109 22.22 4.05 16.58
C ALA A 109 22.97 3.63 15.30
N GLY A 110 22.41 4.01 14.14
CA GLY A 110 22.94 3.62 12.83
C GLY A 110 22.40 2.27 12.34
N PRO A 111 23.00 1.72 11.25
CA PRO A 111 22.60 0.41 10.73
C PRO A 111 22.82 -0.71 11.75
N ASP A 112 22.00 -1.73 11.65
CA ASP A 112 22.24 -2.99 12.34
C ASP A 112 23.39 -3.75 11.64
N PRO A 113 24.47 -4.13 12.35
CA PRO A 113 25.62 -4.82 11.77
C PRO A 113 25.29 -6.12 11.03
N ASP A 114 24.35 -6.91 11.54
CA ASP A 114 23.97 -8.18 10.93
C ASP A 114 23.16 -7.97 9.65
N ARG A 115 22.36 -6.91 9.61
CA ARG A 115 21.62 -6.50 8.39
C ARG A 115 22.55 -5.87 7.35
N LEU A 116 23.51 -5.07 7.80
CA LEU A 116 24.52 -4.47 6.94
C LEU A 116 25.33 -5.54 6.19
N ALA A 117 25.69 -6.63 6.86
CA ALA A 117 26.35 -7.77 6.22
C ALA A 117 25.49 -8.46 5.13
N GLN A 118 24.18 -8.26 5.17
CA GLN A 118 23.19 -8.85 4.24
C GLN A 118 22.64 -7.85 3.22
N ALA A 119 23.17 -6.62 3.17
CA ALA A 119 22.76 -5.56 2.25
C ALA A 119 23.86 -5.21 1.22
N PRO A 120 24.36 -6.17 0.41
CA PRO A 120 25.54 -5.94 -0.44
C PRO A 120 25.36 -4.82 -1.48
N ASN A 121 24.12 -4.50 -1.84
CA ASN A 121 23.77 -3.47 -2.82
C ASN A 121 23.29 -2.16 -2.18
N ASN A 122 23.27 -2.08 -0.84
CA ASN A 122 22.90 -0.88 -0.11
C ASN A 122 23.92 -0.66 1.03
N PRO A 123 24.91 0.23 0.85
CA PRO A 123 26.03 0.38 1.78
C PRO A 123 25.61 0.95 3.14
N TYR A 124 24.35 1.37 3.29
CA TYR A 124 23.79 1.89 4.53
C TYR A 124 23.08 0.81 5.36
N GLY A 125 23.10 -0.44 4.92
CA GLY A 125 22.55 -1.58 5.65
C GLY A 125 21.03 -1.73 5.55
N TYR A 126 20.39 -1.00 4.63
CA TYR A 126 18.96 -1.16 4.37
C TYR A 126 18.68 -2.31 3.43
N THR A 127 17.78 -3.19 3.85
CA THR A 127 17.56 -4.49 3.23
C THR A 127 16.19 -4.62 2.59
N ASP A 128 15.18 -3.96 3.15
CA ASP A 128 13.77 -4.13 2.78
C ASP A 128 13.05 -2.79 2.66
N ARG A 129 12.04 -2.69 1.81
CA ARG A 129 11.15 -1.52 1.70
C ARG A 129 9.84 -1.81 2.44
N LEU A 130 9.59 -1.15 3.57
CA LEU A 130 8.43 -1.45 4.43
C LEU A 130 7.46 -0.27 4.61
N ASP A 131 7.99 0.95 4.55
CA ASP A 131 7.25 2.19 4.67
C ASP A 131 6.76 2.65 3.30
N TYR A 132 5.47 3.00 3.20
CA TYR A 132 4.84 3.40 1.94
C TYR A 132 3.94 4.61 2.11
N VAL A 133 3.80 5.36 1.01
CA VAL A 133 2.75 6.38 0.84
C VAL A 133 1.93 5.96 -0.38
N PHE A 134 0.86 5.23 -0.16
CA PHE A 134 -0.05 4.82 -1.22
C PHE A 134 -1.07 5.91 -1.52
N THR A 135 -1.30 6.14 -2.81
CA THR A 135 -2.24 7.15 -3.31
C THR A 135 -3.24 6.51 -4.25
N SER A 136 -4.52 6.85 -4.13
CA SER A 136 -5.54 6.45 -5.11
C SER A 136 -5.64 7.46 -6.25
N SER A 137 -6.58 7.24 -7.18
CA SER A 137 -6.83 8.15 -8.29
C SER A 137 -7.19 9.56 -7.80
N GLY A 138 -6.83 10.57 -8.60
CA GLY A 138 -7.07 11.98 -8.26
C GLY A 138 -6.03 12.61 -7.32
N ILE A 139 -4.95 11.91 -6.98
CA ILE A 139 -3.80 12.47 -6.26
C ILE A 139 -2.57 12.48 -7.17
N GLU A 140 -1.99 13.66 -7.35
CA GLU A 140 -0.74 13.88 -8.07
C GLU A 140 0.43 13.84 -7.07
N VAL A 141 1.45 13.04 -7.36
CA VAL A 141 2.71 13.04 -6.60
C VAL A 141 3.65 14.05 -7.24
N VAL A 142 3.95 15.13 -6.51
CA VAL A 142 4.78 16.25 -6.98
C VAL A 142 6.26 15.97 -6.77
N GLU A 143 6.60 15.43 -5.60
CA GLU A 143 7.97 15.12 -5.22
C GLU A 143 7.95 13.90 -4.29
N SER A 144 8.98 13.06 -4.33
CA SER A 144 9.21 12.06 -3.31
C SER A 144 10.69 11.83 -3.06
N SER A 145 11.01 11.45 -1.82
CA SER A 145 12.37 11.18 -1.37
C SER A 145 12.36 10.25 -0.17
N LEU A 146 13.49 9.61 0.09
CA LEU A 146 13.72 8.94 1.37
C LEU A 146 14.18 9.92 2.44
N VAL A 147 13.87 9.62 3.70
CA VAL A 147 14.26 10.39 4.88
C VAL A 147 15.12 9.51 5.76
N SER A 148 16.30 10.00 6.16
CA SER A 148 17.28 9.24 6.93
C SER A 148 17.89 8.04 6.19
N ALA A 149 17.89 8.04 4.84
CA ALA A 149 18.51 7.00 4.00
C ALA A 149 20.04 7.03 3.97
N THR A 150 20.66 7.90 4.76
CA THR A 150 22.10 8.06 4.88
C THR A 150 22.41 8.17 6.36
N TRP A 151 23.53 7.58 6.80
CA TRP A 151 23.92 7.67 8.20
C TRP A 151 23.96 9.16 8.62
N PRO A 152 23.32 9.50 9.74
CA PRO A 152 23.21 10.86 10.19
C PRO A 152 24.54 11.61 10.35
N THR A 153 24.50 12.87 9.90
CA THR A 153 25.46 13.90 10.34
C THR A 153 24.86 14.62 11.56
N PRO A 154 25.67 15.31 12.40
CA PRO A 154 25.23 15.84 13.71
C PRO A 154 24.03 16.79 13.70
N LYS A 155 23.66 17.33 12.53
CA LYS A 155 22.70 18.43 12.44
C LYS A 155 21.27 17.91 12.62
N GLY A 156 20.64 18.29 13.73
CA GLY A 156 19.22 18.02 14.01
C GLY A 156 18.97 16.68 14.72
N LEU A 157 20.00 16.06 15.28
CA LEU A 157 19.91 14.77 15.95
C LEU A 157 20.53 14.82 17.34
N TRP A 158 20.19 13.87 18.19
CA TRP A 158 20.74 13.75 19.54
C TRP A 158 21.90 12.77 19.56
N GLU A 159 22.85 13.02 20.45
CA GLU A 159 23.97 12.11 20.69
C GLU A 159 23.46 10.83 21.35
N CYS A 160 23.95 9.68 20.90
CA CYS A 160 23.66 8.42 21.57
C CYS A 160 24.42 8.35 22.89
N THR A 161 23.71 8.24 24.00
CA THR A 161 24.32 8.26 25.35
C THR A 161 24.37 6.89 26.02
N ASP A 162 23.60 5.92 25.52
CA ASP A 162 23.62 4.55 26.05
C ASP A 162 24.80 3.74 25.49
N ALA A 163 25.36 2.85 26.31
CA ALA A 163 26.53 2.07 25.94
C ALA A 163 26.27 1.14 24.73
N GLN A 164 25.09 0.52 24.65
CA GLN A 164 24.73 -0.37 23.54
C GLN A 164 24.56 0.42 22.25
N GLN A 165 23.99 1.63 22.33
CA GLN A 165 23.87 2.53 21.17
C GLN A 165 25.24 2.92 20.62
N VAL A 166 26.16 3.32 21.51
CA VAL A 166 27.53 3.69 21.13
C VAL A 166 28.29 2.50 20.54
N GLU A 167 28.14 1.31 21.13
CA GLU A 167 28.75 0.09 20.61
C GLU A 167 28.23 -0.28 19.21
N ASN A 168 26.91 -0.28 19.01
CA ASN A 168 26.29 -0.53 17.70
C ASN A 168 26.82 0.44 16.64
N ALA A 169 26.83 1.74 16.97
CA ALA A 169 27.29 2.78 16.07
C ALA A 169 28.78 2.63 15.73
N ASN A 170 29.63 2.28 16.69
CA ASN A 170 31.05 2.05 16.42
C ASN A 170 31.28 0.81 15.54
N LEU A 171 30.54 -0.27 15.78
CA LEU A 171 30.65 -1.50 15.00
C LEU A 171 30.20 -1.28 13.55
N ALA A 172 29.03 -0.66 13.36
CA ALA A 172 28.54 -0.33 12.02
C ALA A 172 29.49 0.62 11.28
N ALA A 173 30.07 1.62 11.95
CA ALA A 173 31.04 2.54 11.35
C ALA A 173 32.32 1.81 10.90
N THR A 174 32.78 0.85 11.72
CA THR A 174 33.92 -0.02 11.39
C THR A 174 33.65 -0.86 10.15
N ILE A 175 32.47 -1.49 10.05
CA ILE A 175 32.08 -2.31 8.90
C ILE A 175 32.00 -1.45 7.62
N MET A 176 31.44 -0.25 7.73
CA MET A 176 31.30 0.68 6.61
C MET A 176 32.61 1.39 6.23
N GLY A 177 33.67 1.27 7.07
CA GLY A 177 34.93 1.97 6.86
C GLY A 177 34.83 3.49 6.98
N VAL A 178 33.91 3.98 7.82
CA VAL A 178 33.69 5.42 8.05
C VAL A 178 34.17 5.83 9.45
N GLU A 179 34.72 7.03 9.57
CA GLU A 179 35.06 7.59 10.87
C GLU A 179 33.80 8.14 11.55
N LEU A 180 33.55 7.68 12.78
CA LEU A 180 32.45 8.16 13.61
C LEU A 180 33.00 8.80 14.89
N PRO A 181 33.38 10.10 14.86
CA PRO A 181 33.96 10.76 16.02
C PRO A 181 32.99 10.87 17.20
N ARG A 182 31.68 10.88 16.92
CA ARG A 182 30.59 10.81 17.89
C ARG A 182 29.39 10.07 17.28
N ALA A 183 28.73 9.24 18.07
CA ALA A 183 27.53 8.52 17.67
C ALA A 183 26.29 9.40 17.82
N PHE A 184 25.50 9.52 16.75
CA PHE A 184 24.21 10.22 16.77
C PHE A 184 23.09 9.24 16.47
N CYS A 185 22.01 9.39 17.21
CA CYS A 185 20.86 8.52 17.13
C CYS A 185 19.88 9.04 16.07
N LEU A 186 19.31 8.10 15.33
CA LEU A 186 18.32 8.28 14.30
C LEU A 186 16.95 8.59 14.91
N PRO A 187 16.10 9.36 14.22
CA PRO A 187 14.74 9.63 14.67
C PRO A 187 13.83 8.38 14.61
N THR A 188 14.24 7.34 13.88
CA THR A 188 13.50 6.09 13.66
C THR A 188 14.48 4.99 13.27
N ASP A 189 14.12 3.75 13.58
CA ASP A 189 14.79 2.50 13.18
C ASP A 189 14.50 2.10 11.73
N HIS A 190 13.77 2.93 10.99
CA HIS A 190 13.48 2.82 9.57
C HIS A 190 13.88 4.12 8.84
N VAL A 191 14.17 4.02 7.55
CA VAL A 191 14.21 5.18 6.65
C VAL A 191 12.77 5.52 6.30
N GLY A 192 12.38 6.77 6.56
CA GLY A 192 11.04 7.23 6.23
C GLY A 192 10.85 7.48 4.74
N VAL A 193 9.60 7.54 4.31
CA VAL A 193 9.21 8.03 2.97
C VAL A 193 8.62 9.42 3.12
N ARG A 194 9.12 10.36 2.33
CA ARG A 194 8.50 11.67 2.15
C ARG A 194 7.90 11.73 0.75
N ALA A 195 6.65 12.15 0.66
CA ALA A 195 6.03 12.53 -0.59
C ALA A 195 5.29 13.87 -0.44
N THR A 196 5.47 14.75 -1.40
CA THR A 196 4.68 15.97 -1.57
C THR A 196 3.55 15.64 -2.52
N LEU A 197 2.31 15.74 -2.03
CA LEU A 197 1.11 15.36 -2.76
C LEU A 197 0.31 16.61 -3.11
N LYS A 198 -0.37 16.56 -4.25
CA LYS A 198 -1.32 17.56 -4.68
C LYS A 198 -2.62 16.85 -5.05
N SER A 199 -3.71 17.20 -4.37
CA SER A 199 -5.03 16.73 -4.80
C SER A 199 -5.34 17.34 -6.17
N GLY A 200 -5.79 16.53 -7.12
CA GLY A 200 -6.42 17.05 -8.33
C GLY A 200 -7.65 17.89 -7.98
N GLU A 201 -8.11 18.72 -8.94
CA GLU A 201 -9.45 19.30 -8.81
C GLU A 201 -10.44 18.13 -8.67
N PRO A 202 -11.42 18.21 -7.76
CA PRO A 202 -12.41 17.15 -7.62
C PRO A 202 -13.00 16.90 -9.00
N ALA A 203 -12.89 15.66 -9.49
CA ALA A 203 -13.68 15.24 -10.63
C ALA A 203 -15.13 15.55 -10.24
N VAL A 204 -15.76 16.51 -10.92
CA VAL A 204 -17.19 16.76 -10.75
C VAL A 204 -17.83 15.44 -11.11
N ALA A 205 -18.22 14.66 -10.10
CA ALA A 205 -18.99 13.46 -10.32
C ALA A 205 -20.16 13.90 -11.19
N PRO A 206 -20.40 13.29 -12.38
CA PRO A 206 -21.61 13.57 -13.10
C PRO A 206 -22.73 13.30 -12.11
N GLN A 207 -23.46 14.36 -11.75
CA GLN A 207 -24.56 14.27 -10.82
C GLN A 207 -25.45 13.15 -11.36
N ALA A 208 -25.63 12.08 -10.58
CA ALA A 208 -26.50 11.00 -10.98
C ALA A 208 -27.84 11.64 -11.34
N ASP A 209 -28.21 11.57 -12.62
CA ASP A 209 -29.51 12.05 -13.06
C ASP A 209 -30.50 11.01 -12.56
N ASP A 210 -30.98 11.18 -11.34
CA ASP A 210 -32.00 10.34 -10.70
C ASP A 210 -33.36 10.41 -11.43
N ARG A 211 -33.44 11.18 -12.53
CA ARG A 211 -34.62 11.21 -13.39
C ARG A 211 -34.71 9.89 -14.15
N PRO A 212 -35.81 9.14 -13.99
CA PRO A 212 -36.02 7.94 -14.78
C PRO A 212 -35.99 8.31 -16.27
N PRO A 213 -35.35 7.48 -17.12
CA PRO A 213 -35.18 7.79 -18.54
C PRO A 213 -36.55 8.06 -19.17
N VAL A 214 -36.62 8.98 -20.14
CA VAL A 214 -37.88 9.34 -20.82
C VAL A 214 -38.64 8.09 -21.33
N LEU A 215 -37.91 7.06 -21.73
CA LEU A 215 -38.45 5.77 -22.14
C LEU A 215 -39.28 5.07 -21.04
N PHE A 216 -38.90 5.19 -19.77
CA PHE A 216 -39.66 4.67 -18.62
C PHE A 216 -41.05 5.30 -18.52
N TRP A 217 -41.14 6.62 -18.67
CA TRP A 217 -42.43 7.33 -18.67
C TRP A 217 -43.28 7.00 -19.89
N LEU A 218 -42.67 6.85 -21.07
CA LEU A 218 -43.38 6.43 -22.28
C LEU A 218 -43.97 5.03 -22.14
N VAL A 219 -43.25 4.10 -21.50
CA VAL A 219 -43.76 2.75 -21.20
C VAL A 219 -44.95 2.81 -20.23
N ILE A 220 -44.84 3.57 -19.14
CA ILE A 220 -45.93 3.74 -18.17
C ILE A 220 -47.18 4.35 -18.85
N LEU A 221 -47.01 5.41 -19.62
CA LEU A 221 -48.11 6.05 -20.35
C LEU A 221 -48.75 5.11 -21.38
N GLY A 222 -47.94 4.30 -22.07
CA GLY A 222 -48.41 3.26 -22.99
C GLY A 222 -49.25 2.19 -22.29
N LEU A 223 -48.81 1.72 -21.12
CA LEU A 223 -49.55 0.75 -20.32
C LEU A 223 -50.89 1.32 -19.81
N ILE A 224 -50.90 2.56 -19.33
CA ILE A 224 -52.13 3.25 -18.89
C ILE A 224 -53.12 3.41 -20.05
N ALA A 225 -52.65 3.82 -21.23
CA ALA A 225 -53.49 3.94 -22.41
C ALA A 225 -54.08 2.59 -22.85
N ALA A 226 -53.28 1.52 -22.84
CA ALA A 226 -53.74 0.18 -23.18
C ALA A 226 -54.81 -0.33 -22.19
N LEU A 227 -54.59 -0.16 -20.89
CA LEU A 227 -55.56 -0.51 -19.84
C LEU A 227 -56.87 0.27 -19.98
N SER A 228 -56.77 1.57 -20.26
CA SER A 228 -57.95 2.44 -20.47
C SER A 228 -58.74 2.00 -21.71
N GLY A 229 -58.05 1.60 -22.78
CA GLY A 229 -58.67 1.04 -23.98
C GLY A 229 -59.38 -0.29 -23.72
N VAL A 230 -58.77 -1.20 -22.96
CA VAL A 230 -59.36 -2.49 -22.58
C VAL A 230 -60.59 -2.29 -21.69
N ILE A 231 -60.53 -1.40 -20.71
CA ILE A 231 -61.66 -1.08 -19.82
C ILE A 231 -62.81 -0.47 -20.62
N SER A 232 -62.51 0.48 -21.51
CA SER A 232 -63.51 1.11 -22.37
C SER A 232 -64.17 0.11 -23.32
N TRP A 233 -63.38 -0.78 -23.94
CA TRP A 233 -63.89 -1.84 -24.80
C TRP A 233 -64.77 -2.83 -24.02
N TRP A 234 -64.35 -3.24 -22.83
CA TRP A 234 -65.12 -4.13 -21.97
C TRP A 234 -66.44 -3.50 -21.52
N ALA A 235 -66.44 -2.21 -21.15
CA ALA A 235 -67.65 -1.48 -20.80
C ALA A 235 -68.63 -1.35 -21.97
N ILE A 236 -68.13 -1.04 -23.18
CA ILE A 236 -68.94 -0.98 -24.40
C ILE A 236 -69.55 -2.35 -24.70
N ARG A 237 -68.74 -3.42 -24.67
CA ARG A 237 -69.19 -4.79 -24.96
C ARG A 237 -70.24 -5.27 -23.96
N ARG A 238 -70.08 -4.94 -22.67
CA ARG A 238 -71.09 -5.24 -21.65
C ARG A 238 -72.39 -4.49 -21.90
N SER A 239 -72.34 -3.20 -22.21
CA SER A 239 -73.54 -2.40 -22.53
C SER A 239 -74.29 -2.84 -23.80
N SER A 240 -73.59 -3.51 -24.73
CA SER A 240 -74.21 -4.08 -25.94
C SER A 240 -74.87 -5.44 -25.73
N LEU A 241 -74.57 -6.13 -24.62
CA LEU A 241 -75.18 -7.41 -24.25
C LEU A 241 -76.42 -7.25 -23.35
N GLU A 242 -76.60 -6.06 -22.76
CA GLU A 242 -77.75 -5.71 -21.91
C GLU A 242 -78.86 -4.96 -22.68
N ARG A 243 -78.78 -4.88 -24.01
CA ARG A 243 -79.79 -4.32 -24.94
C ARG A 243 -80.36 -5.42 -25.82
#